data_AF-A0A2Z5UJA4-F1
#
_entry.id   AF-A0A2Z5UJA4-F1
#
_cell.length_a   1.000
_cell.length_b   1.000
_cell.length_c   1.000
_cell.angle_alpha   90.00
_cell.angle_beta   90.00
_cell.angle_gamma   90.00
#
_symmetry.space_group_name_H-M   'P 1'
#
loop_
_entity.id
_entity.type
_entity.pdbx_description
1 polymer ?
#
loop_
_entity_poly.entity_id
_entity_poly.type
_entity_poly.pdbx_seq_one_letter_code
_entity_poly.pdbx_strand_id
1 'polypeptide(L)'
;MTIPLDAAAGGCECLPSRRRFERDDPPAERSVNAFVLRYEDRWFGIEKQVAFEAPDLATALAMVEHEPIGRWAELSLDGRTLCRCGGEPDGAARYWVVD
;
A
#
# COMPACT_ATOMS: atom_id res chain seq x y z
N MET A 1 -60.69 8.93 34.48
CA MET A 1 -59.62 7.93 34.68
C MET A 1 -58.31 8.69 34.82
N THR A 2 -57.71 8.64 36.00
CA THR A 2 -56.54 9.42 36.40
C THR A 2 -55.31 8.54 36.30
N ILE A 3 -54.25 9.02 35.63
CA ILE A 3 -52.90 8.48 35.77
C ILE A 3 -52.01 9.62 36.25
N PRO A 4 -51.47 9.61 37.48
CA PRO A 4 -50.30 10.38 37.80
C PRO A 4 -49.08 9.53 37.44
N LEU A 5 -48.32 9.95 36.43
CA LEU A 5 -46.99 9.39 36.21
C LEU A 5 -46.05 10.06 37.23
N ASP A 6 -45.74 9.30 38.27
CA ASP A 6 -44.81 9.66 39.33
C ASP A 6 -43.41 9.94 38.74
N ALA A 7 -42.74 10.90 39.35
CA ALA A 7 -41.43 11.38 38.97
C ALA A 7 -40.37 10.34 39.31
N ALA A 8 -39.60 9.92 38.30
CA ALA A 8 -38.30 9.27 38.52
C ALA A 8 -37.23 10.01 37.72
N ALA A 9 -36.67 11.06 38.34
CA ALA A 9 -35.41 11.65 37.93
C ALA A 9 -34.28 10.65 38.24
N GLY A 10 -34.11 9.65 37.38
CA GLY A 10 -32.98 8.73 37.38
C GLY A 10 -31.99 9.13 36.30
N GLY A 11 -31.26 10.23 36.52
CA GLY A 11 -30.13 10.58 35.67
C GLY A 11 -29.07 9.50 35.76
N CYS A 12 -28.94 8.67 34.73
CA CYS A 12 -27.91 7.65 34.64
C CYS A 12 -26.57 8.35 34.36
N GLU A 13 -25.90 8.80 35.42
CA GLU A 13 -24.55 9.40 35.40
C GLU A 13 -23.45 8.33 35.30
N CYS A 14 -23.72 7.22 34.61
CA CYS A 14 -22.81 6.10 34.42
C CYS A 14 -22.09 6.13 33.06
N LEU A 15 -22.39 7.12 32.22
CA LEU A 15 -21.70 7.29 30.95
C LEU A 15 -20.65 8.39 31.09
N PRO A 16 -19.37 8.13 30.75
CA PRO A 16 -18.35 9.16 30.78
C PRO A 16 -18.84 10.33 29.92
N SER A 17 -18.86 11.53 30.50
CA SER A 17 -19.11 12.76 29.77
C SER A 17 -18.33 12.70 28.47
N ARG A 18 -19.00 12.93 27.32
CA ARG A 18 -18.33 13.11 26.03
C ARG A 18 -17.39 14.31 26.16
N ARG A 19 -16.20 14.10 26.75
CA ARG A 19 -15.04 14.90 26.43
C ARG A 19 -14.95 14.77 24.93
N ARG A 20 -15.26 15.89 24.28
CA ARG A 20 -14.94 16.17 22.90
C ARG A 20 -13.50 15.70 22.77
N PHE A 21 -13.31 14.51 22.21
CA PHE A 21 -12.01 14.13 21.69
C PHE A 21 -11.71 15.27 20.73
N GLU A 22 -10.79 16.15 21.11
CA GLU A 22 -10.07 16.95 20.14
C GLU A 22 -9.75 15.96 19.03
N ARG A 23 -10.26 16.26 17.83
CA ARG A 23 -9.86 15.50 16.66
C ARG A 23 -8.36 15.72 16.59
N ASP A 24 -7.59 14.76 17.10
CA ASP A 24 -6.31 14.45 16.50
C ASP A 24 -6.65 14.29 15.02
N ASP A 25 -6.19 15.24 14.19
CA ASP A 25 -6.28 15.09 12.76
C ASP A 25 -5.72 13.70 12.43
N PRO A 26 -6.44 12.86 11.66
CA PRO A 26 -5.93 11.56 11.29
C PRO A 26 -4.54 11.78 10.67
N PRO A 27 -3.52 10.99 11.04
CA PRO A 27 -2.18 11.14 10.47
C PRO A 27 -2.35 11.16 8.96
N ALA A 28 -1.87 12.24 8.32
CA ALA A 28 -2.06 12.48 6.89
C ALA A 28 -1.87 11.16 6.14
N GLU A 29 -2.95 10.67 5.51
CA GLU A 29 -2.92 9.44 4.74
C GLU A 29 -1.82 9.60 3.70
N ARG A 30 -0.69 8.91 3.91
CA ARG A 30 0.42 8.94 2.96
C ARG A 30 -0.15 8.41 1.66
N SER A 31 -0.20 9.24 0.62
CA SER A 31 -0.67 8.83 -0.70
C SER A 31 0.14 7.61 -1.15
N VAL A 32 -0.54 6.48 -1.33
CA VAL A 32 0.06 5.24 -1.84
C VAL A 32 -0.25 5.12 -3.33
N ASN A 33 0.77 4.74 -4.11
CA ASN A 33 0.66 4.50 -5.54
C ASN A 33 0.59 2.99 -5.79
N ALA A 34 -0.25 2.57 -6.73
CA ALA A 34 -0.41 1.17 -7.12
C ALA A 34 0.53 0.80 -8.27
N PHE A 35 1.64 0.14 -7.95
CA PHE A 35 2.62 -0.32 -8.92
C PHE A 35 2.31 -1.73 -9.41
N VAL A 36 2.79 -2.03 -10.62
CA VAL A 36 2.77 -3.37 -11.21
C VAL A 36 4.18 -3.73 -11.65
N LEU A 37 4.72 -4.81 -11.09
CA LEU A 37 5.95 -5.45 -11.56
C LEU A 37 5.59 -6.61 -12.50
N ARG A 38 6.16 -6.61 -13.70
CA ARG A 38 6.16 -7.75 -14.62
C ARG A 38 7.59 -8.25 -14.79
N TYR A 39 7.81 -9.54 -14.70
CA TYR A 39 9.16 -10.10 -14.82
C TYR A 39 9.15 -11.55 -15.30
N GLU A 40 10.24 -11.99 -15.90
CA GLU A 40 10.49 -13.42 -16.08
C GLU A 40 10.95 -14.01 -14.76
N ASP A 41 10.29 -15.05 -14.25
CA ASP A 41 10.76 -15.78 -13.08
C ASP A 41 12.07 -16.54 -13.38
N ARG A 42 13.09 -16.38 -12.54
CA ARG A 42 14.41 -17.00 -12.72
C ARG A 42 14.37 -18.53 -12.70
N TRP A 43 13.49 -19.13 -11.90
CA TRP A 43 13.48 -20.58 -11.71
C TRP A 43 12.68 -21.30 -12.78
N PHE A 44 11.59 -20.69 -13.24
CA PHE A 44 10.63 -21.31 -14.14
C PHE A 44 10.66 -20.75 -15.57
N GLY A 45 11.29 -19.59 -15.79
CA GLY A 45 11.35 -18.95 -17.11
C GLY A 45 10.01 -18.46 -17.63
N ILE A 46 9.02 -18.27 -16.74
CA ILE A 46 7.66 -17.81 -17.08
C ILE A 46 7.49 -16.34 -16.72
N GLU A 47 6.58 -15.65 -17.40
CA GLU A 47 6.17 -14.31 -16.97
C GLU A 47 5.34 -14.38 -15.67
N LYS A 48 5.68 -13.51 -14.72
CA LYS A 48 4.92 -13.22 -13.50
C LYS A 48 4.53 -11.75 -13.47
N GLN A 49 3.39 -11.49 -12.85
CA GLN A 49 2.89 -10.14 -12.58
C GLN A 49 2.51 -10.02 -11.11
N VAL A 50 2.98 -8.95 -10.45
CA VAL A 50 2.70 -8.64 -9.05
C VAL A 50 2.23 -7.19 -8.97
N ALA A 51 1.07 -6.97 -8.35
CA ALA A 51 0.57 -5.64 -8.04
C ALA A 51 0.80 -5.34 -6.55
N PHE A 52 1.29 -4.15 -6.23
CA PHE A 52 1.61 -3.75 -4.87
C PHE A 52 1.55 -2.24 -4.69
N GLU A 53 1.44 -1.79 -3.44
CA GLU A 53 1.38 -0.37 -3.09
C GLU A 53 2.73 0.10 -2.53
N ALA A 54 3.16 1.29 -2.96
CA ALA A 54 4.32 1.97 -2.40
C ALA A 54 4.11 3.50 -2.44
N PRO A 55 4.72 4.26 -1.51
CA PRO A 55 4.58 5.72 -1.47
C PRO A 55 5.26 6.41 -2.66
N ASP A 56 6.36 5.85 -3.17
CA ASP A 56 7.15 6.41 -4.26
C ASP A 56 7.91 5.32 -5.04
N LEU A 57 8.49 5.71 -6.17
CA LEU A 57 9.25 4.83 -7.06
C LEU A 57 10.48 4.23 -6.36
N ALA A 58 11.16 4.97 -5.49
CA ALA A 58 12.35 4.49 -4.81
C ALA A 58 12.02 3.34 -3.85
N THR A 59 10.92 3.50 -3.09
CA THR A 59 10.39 2.47 -2.21
C THR A 59 9.91 1.26 -3.02
N ALA A 60 9.24 1.49 -4.16
CA ALA A 60 8.82 0.40 -5.04
C ALA A 60 10.02 -0.40 -5.57
N LEU A 61 11.10 0.27 -6.00
CA LEU A 61 12.32 -0.39 -6.46
C LEU A 61 13.00 -1.20 -5.34
N ALA A 62 13.04 -0.68 -4.11
CA ALA A 62 13.57 -1.40 -2.96
C ALA A 62 12.74 -2.66 -2.64
N MET A 63 11.41 -2.62 -2.81
CA MET A 63 10.55 -3.79 -2.59
C MET A 63 10.81 -4.90 -3.61
N VAL A 64 11.07 -4.56 -4.87
CA VAL A 64 11.24 -5.57 -5.94
C VAL A 64 12.66 -6.12 -6.06
N GLU A 65 13.64 -5.56 -5.33
CA GLU A 65 15.03 -6.01 -5.35
C GLU A 65 15.20 -7.49 -4.96
N HIS A 66 14.30 -7.99 -4.11
CA HIS A 66 14.32 -9.37 -3.62
C HIS A 66 13.53 -10.36 -4.49
N GLU A 67 12.84 -9.90 -5.53
CA GLU A 67 12.11 -10.80 -6.43
C GLU A 67 13.09 -11.67 -7.24
N PRO A 68 12.76 -12.95 -7.50
CA PRO A 68 13.60 -13.86 -8.27
C PRO A 68 13.55 -13.54 -9.77
N ILE A 69 14.01 -12.36 -10.16
CA ILE A 69 13.97 -11.86 -11.53
C ILE A 69 14.95 -12.65 -12.43
N GLY A 70 14.45 -13.05 -13.59
CA GLY A 70 15.04 -13.84 -14.66
C GLY A 70 15.81 -12.98 -15.65
N ARG A 71 15.49 -12.91 -16.95
CA ARG A 71 16.27 -12.07 -17.89
C ARG A 71 15.81 -10.62 -17.93
N TRP A 72 14.53 -10.37 -17.64
CA TRP A 72 13.93 -9.05 -17.76
C TRP A 72 12.94 -8.76 -16.62
N ALA A 73 12.75 -7.47 -16.32
CA ALA A 73 11.61 -6.97 -15.55
C ALA A 73 11.19 -5.56 -16.01
N GLU A 74 9.92 -5.23 -15.79
CA GLU A 74 9.32 -3.93 -16.04
C GLU A 74 8.52 -3.51 -14.81
N LEU A 75 8.67 -2.26 -14.38
CA LEU A 75 7.89 -1.66 -13.30
C LEU A 75 7.02 -0.56 -13.89
N SER A 76 5.72 -0.62 -13.64
CA SER A 76 4.73 0.30 -14.19
C SER A 76 3.85 0.92 -13.10
N LEU A 77 3.34 2.12 -13.38
CA LEU A 77 2.34 2.83 -12.58
C LEU A 77 1.25 3.33 -13.53
N ASP A 78 -0.02 3.10 -13.19
CA ASP A 78 -1.17 3.50 -14.02
C ASP A 78 -1.05 3.09 -15.49
N GLY A 79 -0.52 1.87 -15.72
CA GLY A 79 -0.31 1.31 -17.06
C GLY A 79 0.86 1.92 -17.83
N ARG A 80 1.63 2.84 -17.26
CA ARG A 80 2.84 3.42 -17.85
C ARG A 80 4.08 2.75 -17.26
N THR A 81 4.95 2.21 -18.12
CA THR A 81 6.27 1.70 -17.70
C THR A 81 7.13 2.86 -17.23
N LEU A 82 7.65 2.74 -16.01
CA LEU A 82 8.56 3.72 -15.39
C LEU A 82 10.01 3.26 -15.44
N CYS A 83 10.22 1.95 -15.22
CA CYS A 83 11.56 1.38 -15.19
C CYS A 83 11.63 0.04 -15.91
N ARG A 84 12.77 -0.26 -16.52
CA ARG A 84 13.10 -1.57 -17.09
C ARG A 84 14.38 -2.10 -16.47
N CYS A 85 14.40 -3.39 -16.16
CA CYS A 85 15.56 -4.09 -15.64
C CYS A 85 16.02 -5.14 -16.65
N GLY A 86 17.26 -5.02 -17.13
CA GLY A 86 17.94 -6.01 -17.93
C GLY A 86 19.14 -6.57 -17.19
N GLY A 87 19.42 -7.86 -17.38
CA GLY A 87 20.74 -8.40 -17.06
C GLY A 87 21.63 -8.34 -18.30
N GLU A 88 22.93 -8.07 -18.14
CA GLU A 88 23.87 -8.41 -19.19
C GLU A 88 23.89 -9.95 -19.40
N PRO A 89 24.16 -10.42 -20.64
CA PRO A 89 24.55 -11.81 -20.82
C PRO A 89 25.75 -12.11 -19.91
N ASP A 90 25.76 -13.27 -19.25
CA ASP A 90 26.75 -13.74 -18.26
C ASP A 90 26.56 -13.32 -16.78
N GLY A 91 25.40 -12.79 -16.40
CA GLY A 91 25.04 -12.67 -14.99
C GLY A 91 25.77 -11.56 -14.24
N ALA A 92 26.20 -10.51 -14.96
CA ALA A 92 26.65 -9.26 -14.37
C ALA A 92 25.55 -8.58 -13.54
N ALA A 93 25.93 -7.54 -12.80
CA ALA A 93 25.01 -6.78 -11.97
C ALA A 93 23.79 -6.29 -12.77
N ARG A 94 22.59 -6.50 -12.21
CA ARG A 94 21.36 -5.96 -12.78
C ARG A 94 21.29 -4.47 -12.51
N TYR A 95 20.81 -3.70 -13.47
CA TYR A 95 20.52 -2.29 -13.28
C TYR A 95 19.13 -1.97 -13.79
N TRP A 96 18.48 -1.01 -13.12
CA TRP A 96 17.23 -0.43 -13.56
C TRP A 96 17.52 0.81 -14.40
N VAL A 97 16.87 0.90 -15.56
CA VAL A 97 16.83 2.09 -16.40
C VAL A 97 15.48 2.74 -16.20
N VAL A 98 15.46 4.04 -15.89
CA VAL A 98 14.24 4.85 -15.84
C VAL A 98 13.94 5.35 -17.24
N ASP A 99 12.69 5.17 -17.69
CA ASP A 99 12.19 5.68 -18.98
C ASP A 99 11.96 7.21 -18.96
#